data_AF-A0A1M2VJG8-F1
#
_entry.id   AF-A0A1M2VJG8-F1
#
_cell.length_a   1.000
_cell.length_b   1.000
_cell.length_c   1.000
_cell.angle_alpha   90.00
_cell.angle_beta   90.00
_cell.angle_gamma   90.00
#
_symmetry.space_group_name_H-M   'P 1'
#
loop_
_entity.id
_entity.type
_entity.pdbx_description
1 polymer ?
#
loop_
_entity_poly.entity_id
_entity_poly.type
_entity_poly.pdbx_seq_one_letter_code
_entity_poly.pdbx_strand_id
1 'polypeptide(L)'
;MALPHSLMLTLAPTFACRRASTRLIYGFHYTTARQFTTSPPQTLSDATTAAPATPVGLTGSAPYHTALVLLHTHAQPSEYPARSRSPLWRALMMKARNWGGTVNFVWSPELRPLPDYTGLGEDKAADILGREAYTASVFSLSHRYGRLEIPEVSLANLDEIDETLRKLVLGNGSGSSGGGKLAQEEGEALDRRLHLYVCTHGSRDCRCGEGGGAVARALKRELEKRGMGAKDVVLGEVAHVGGHKYVL
;
A
#
# COMPACT_ATOMS: atom_id res chain seq x y z
N MET A 1 3.48 -59.00 -17.65
CA MET A 1 4.37 -57.86 -17.97
C MET A 1 3.99 -56.72 -17.03
N ALA A 2 4.83 -56.45 -16.03
CA ALA A 2 4.57 -55.50 -14.96
C ALA A 2 5.24 -54.15 -15.28
N LEU A 3 4.49 -53.05 -15.14
CA LEU A 3 4.98 -51.67 -15.25
C LEU A 3 5.39 -51.15 -13.87
N PRO A 4 6.54 -50.47 -13.71
CA PRO A 4 6.90 -49.87 -12.44
C PRO A 4 6.25 -48.50 -12.27
N HIS A 5 5.70 -48.28 -11.08
CA HIS A 5 5.21 -46.98 -10.60
C HIS A 5 6.40 -46.07 -10.28
N SER A 6 6.48 -44.92 -10.95
CA SER A 6 7.47 -43.88 -10.67
C SER A 6 6.92 -42.95 -9.59
N LEU A 7 7.46 -43.08 -8.37
CA LEU A 7 7.17 -42.23 -7.23
C LEU A 7 7.88 -40.86 -7.43
N MET A 8 7.14 -39.82 -7.80
CA MET A 8 7.65 -38.45 -7.76
C MET A 8 7.55 -37.91 -6.32
N LEU A 9 8.70 -37.87 -5.64
CA LEU A 9 8.89 -37.09 -4.41
C LEU A 9 8.94 -35.61 -4.78
N THR A 10 7.82 -34.90 -4.59
CA THR A 10 7.80 -33.44 -4.57
C THR A 10 8.39 -32.96 -3.24
N LEU A 11 9.65 -32.53 -3.26
CA LEU A 11 10.26 -31.79 -2.16
C LEU A 11 9.65 -30.38 -2.16
N ALA A 12 8.69 -30.14 -1.26
CA ALA A 12 8.26 -28.79 -0.94
C ALA A 12 9.45 -28.04 -0.31
N PRO A 13 9.79 -26.81 -0.76
CA PRO A 13 10.79 -26.01 -0.08
C PRO A 13 10.19 -25.53 1.24
N THR A 14 10.47 -26.24 2.33
CA THR A 14 10.23 -25.74 3.68
C THR A 14 11.20 -24.60 3.94
N PHE A 15 10.81 -23.37 3.60
CA PHE A 15 11.42 -22.17 4.16
C PHE A 15 11.03 -22.10 5.64
N ALA A 16 11.75 -22.87 6.47
CA ALA A 16 11.67 -22.73 7.91
C ALA A 16 12.27 -21.36 8.27
N CYS A 17 11.41 -20.36 8.47
CA CYS A 17 11.77 -19.12 9.13
C CYS A 17 12.37 -19.53 10.49
N ARG A 18 13.67 -19.28 10.70
CA ARG A 18 14.28 -19.49 12.01
C ARG A 18 13.58 -18.56 12.98
N ARG A 19 12.60 -19.07 13.72
CA ARG A 19 11.96 -18.36 14.82
C ARG A 19 13.06 -17.85 15.74
N ALA A 20 13.14 -16.54 15.90
CA ALA A 20 13.88 -15.98 17.02
C ALA A 20 13.22 -16.53 18.30
N SER A 21 14.05 -17.06 19.20
CA SER A 21 13.61 -17.74 20.42
C SER A 21 12.66 -16.85 21.21
N THR A 22 11.44 -17.35 21.45
CA THR A 22 10.42 -16.72 22.30
C THR A 22 10.89 -16.80 23.76
N ARG A 23 11.72 -15.85 24.20
CA ARG A 23 11.94 -15.62 25.64
C ARG A 23 11.17 -14.38 26.06
N LEU A 24 10.05 -14.66 26.74
CA LEU A 24 9.43 -13.90 27.83
C LEU A 24 9.45 -12.37 27.70
N ILE A 25 8.30 -11.78 27.35
CA ILE A 25 7.94 -10.46 27.89
C ILE A 25 6.49 -10.54 28.38
N TYR A 26 6.38 -10.80 29.68
CA TYR A 26 5.18 -10.54 30.47
C TYR A 26 5.07 -9.02 30.68
N GLY A 27 3.88 -8.46 30.44
CA GLY A 27 3.35 -7.26 31.09
C GLY A 27 4.10 -5.93 30.90
N PHE A 28 3.62 -5.11 29.97
CA PHE A 28 3.69 -3.64 30.14
C PHE A 28 2.33 -3.03 29.75
N HIS A 29 1.52 -2.76 30.77
CA HIS A 29 0.38 -1.87 30.64
C HIS A 29 0.90 -0.43 30.57
N TYR A 30 0.76 0.22 29.41
CA TYR A 30 0.93 1.68 29.31
C TYR A 30 -0.43 2.36 29.49
N THR A 31 -0.70 2.84 30.70
CA THR A 31 -1.68 3.89 30.95
C THR A 31 -0.99 5.24 30.75
N THR A 32 -1.23 5.90 29.62
CA THR A 32 -0.88 7.32 29.45
C THR A 32 -2.05 8.18 29.89
N ALA A 33 -1.98 8.69 31.13
CA ALA A 33 -2.82 9.79 31.59
C ALA A 33 -2.29 11.10 30.98
N ARG A 34 -3.12 11.81 30.21
CA ARG A 34 -2.81 13.18 29.74
C ARG A 34 -3.00 14.15 30.91
N GLN A 35 -1.90 14.69 31.43
CA GLN A 35 -1.94 15.89 32.27
C GLN A 35 -1.92 17.11 31.35
N PHE A 36 -2.99 17.90 31.39
CA PHE A 36 -3.02 19.23 30.80
C PHE A 36 -2.35 20.20 31.77
N THR A 37 -1.16 20.70 31.42
CA THR A 37 -0.55 21.86 32.08
C THR A 37 -0.74 23.08 31.19
N THR A 38 -1.58 24.00 31.64
CA THR A 38 -1.77 25.33 31.07
C THR A 38 -0.56 26.22 31.39
N SER A 39 0.06 26.80 30.36
CA SER A 39 1.05 27.88 30.50
C SER A 39 0.51 29.18 29.86
N PRO A 40 0.89 30.38 30.37
CA PRO A 40 0.28 31.66 30.00
C PRO A 40 0.84 32.24 28.68
N PRO A 41 0.19 33.29 28.11
CA PRO A 41 0.46 33.73 26.74
C PRO A 41 1.74 34.56 26.67
N GLN A 42 2.63 34.22 25.74
CA GLN A 42 3.74 35.07 25.33
C GLN A 42 3.42 35.74 24.00
N THR A 43 3.75 37.03 23.98
CA THR A 43 3.49 38.05 22.98
C THR A 43 4.22 37.83 21.66
N LEU A 44 3.56 38.29 20.60
CA LEU A 44 4.00 38.32 19.20
C LEU A 44 5.35 39.03 18.98
N SER A 45 6.28 38.35 18.32
CA SER A 45 7.15 38.96 17.32
C SER A 45 7.76 37.91 16.39
N ASP A 46 7.83 38.29 15.11
CA ASP A 46 8.54 37.68 13.98
C ASP A 46 7.96 36.41 13.33
N ALA A 47 7.08 36.68 12.37
CA ALA A 47 6.73 35.78 11.27
C ALA A 47 7.97 35.55 10.37
N THR A 48 8.84 34.63 10.81
CA THR A 48 9.70 33.91 9.87
C THR A 48 8.84 32.79 9.30
N THR A 49 8.59 32.83 8.00
CA THR A 49 7.92 31.76 7.23
C THR A 49 8.69 30.46 7.42
N ALA A 50 8.33 29.71 8.46
CA ALA A 50 8.86 28.38 8.71
C ALA A 50 8.38 27.51 7.56
N ALA A 51 9.33 26.94 6.82
CA ALA A 51 9.05 25.85 5.89
C ALA A 51 8.21 24.80 6.63
N PRO A 52 7.16 24.24 6.00
CA PRO A 52 6.32 23.25 6.65
C PRO A 52 7.21 22.13 7.21
N ALA A 53 7.13 21.94 8.53
CA ALA A 53 7.94 20.95 9.22
C ALA A 53 7.71 19.59 8.54
N THR A 54 8.79 18.98 8.05
CA THR A 54 8.70 17.63 7.48
C THR A 54 8.21 16.72 8.60
N PRO A 55 7.08 16.02 8.46
CA PRO A 55 6.55 15.19 9.52
C PRO A 55 7.58 14.12 9.87
N VAL A 56 8.00 14.13 11.13
CA VAL A 56 8.95 13.16 11.67
C VAL A 56 8.24 11.81 11.67
N GLY A 57 8.72 10.88 10.83
CA GLY A 57 8.17 9.53 10.77
C GLY A 57 8.17 8.89 12.16
N LEU A 58 7.10 8.14 12.47
CA LEU A 58 7.02 7.43 13.73
C LEU A 58 8.10 6.33 13.74
N THR A 59 8.92 6.30 14.79
CA THR A 59 9.83 5.17 14.99
C THR A 59 8.98 3.92 15.09
N GLY A 60 9.24 2.93 14.25
CA GLY A 60 8.34 1.77 14.16
C GLY A 60 7.59 1.64 12.83
N SER A 61 7.39 2.75 12.11
CA SER A 61 6.49 2.75 10.94
C SER A 61 7.24 2.63 9.61
N ALA A 62 6.47 2.40 8.55
CA ALA A 62 6.94 2.64 7.20
C ALA A 62 7.38 4.11 7.04
N PRO A 63 8.27 4.41 6.07
CA PRO A 63 8.63 5.78 5.74
C PRO A 63 7.40 6.63 5.44
N TYR A 64 7.45 7.88 5.89
CA TYR A 64 6.40 8.84 5.60
C TYR A 64 6.31 9.09 4.09
N HIS A 65 5.08 9.16 3.58
CA HIS A 65 4.76 9.46 2.19
C HIS A 65 3.48 10.32 2.15
N THR A 66 3.39 11.20 1.17
CA THR A 66 2.23 12.10 0.95
C THR A 66 1.13 11.43 0.14
N ALA A 67 1.47 10.37 -0.59
CA ALA A 67 0.54 9.58 -1.37
C ALA A 67 1.00 8.14 -1.56
N LEU A 68 0.02 7.26 -1.72
CA LEU A 68 0.18 5.81 -1.87
C LEU A 68 -0.57 5.38 -3.14
N VAL A 69 0.17 4.80 -4.09
CA VAL A 69 -0.37 4.18 -5.29
C VAL A 69 -0.28 2.67 -5.15
N LEU A 70 -1.40 1.97 -5.34
CA LEU A 70 -1.51 0.53 -5.23
C LEU A 70 -1.89 -0.07 -6.59
N LEU A 71 -0.97 -0.81 -7.20
CA LEU A 71 -1.18 -1.53 -8.46
C LEU A 71 -1.91 -2.83 -8.17
N HIS A 72 -3.09 -3.04 -8.77
CA HIS A 72 -3.94 -4.19 -8.52
C HIS A 72 -3.41 -5.43 -9.24
N THR A 73 -3.38 -6.55 -8.55
CA THR A 73 -2.86 -7.81 -9.06
C THR A 73 -3.86 -8.95 -8.82
N HIS A 74 -3.74 -10.04 -9.58
CA HIS A 74 -4.59 -11.23 -9.41
C HIS A 74 -4.05 -12.20 -8.36
N ALA A 75 -2.74 -12.25 -8.17
CA ALA A 75 -2.08 -13.16 -7.24
C ALA A 75 -1.93 -12.54 -5.85
N GLN A 76 -1.93 -13.36 -4.81
CA GLN A 76 -1.70 -12.88 -3.44
C GLN A 76 -0.21 -12.52 -3.21
N PRO A 77 0.11 -11.62 -2.26
CA PRO A 77 1.50 -11.28 -1.96
C PRO A 77 2.35 -12.44 -1.44
N SER A 78 1.72 -13.52 -0.98
CA SER A 78 2.37 -14.79 -0.65
C SER A 78 3.03 -15.47 -1.85
N GLU A 79 2.53 -15.21 -3.07
CA GLU A 79 3.02 -15.76 -4.33
C GLU A 79 4.05 -14.84 -5.00
N TYR A 80 4.20 -13.60 -4.52
CA TYR A 80 5.09 -12.63 -5.14
C TYR A 80 6.55 -13.08 -5.02
N PRO A 81 7.40 -12.75 -6.02
CA PRO A 81 8.83 -12.94 -5.89
C PRO A 81 9.40 -12.07 -4.77
N ALA A 82 10.54 -12.45 -4.19
CA ALA A 82 11.17 -11.70 -3.11
C ALA A 82 11.55 -10.26 -3.50
N ARG A 83 11.72 -9.99 -4.80
CA ARG A 83 11.95 -8.67 -5.37
C ARG A 83 11.24 -8.62 -6.71
N SER A 84 10.37 -7.62 -6.90
CA SER A 84 9.75 -7.40 -8.20
C SER A 84 10.76 -6.89 -9.22
N ARG A 85 10.63 -7.38 -10.46
CA ARG A 85 11.39 -6.93 -11.63
C ARG A 85 10.59 -6.04 -12.56
N SER A 86 9.30 -5.87 -12.29
CA SER A 86 8.37 -4.98 -13.00
C SER A 86 9.03 -3.67 -13.46
N PRO A 87 9.23 -3.48 -14.79
CA PRO A 87 9.68 -2.23 -15.35
C PRO A 87 8.72 -1.07 -15.04
N LEU A 88 7.42 -1.30 -15.12
CA LEU A 88 6.41 -0.28 -14.87
C LEU A 88 6.41 0.19 -13.41
N TRP A 89 6.40 -0.74 -12.44
CA TRP A 89 6.47 -0.39 -11.02
C TRP A 89 7.72 0.41 -10.70
N ARG A 90 8.88 0.01 -11.26
CA ARG A 90 10.14 0.75 -11.08
C ARG A 90 10.05 2.17 -11.64
N ALA A 91 9.55 2.32 -12.87
CA ALA A 91 9.44 3.61 -13.53
C ALA A 91 8.47 4.55 -12.79
N LEU A 92 7.29 4.03 -12.41
CA LEU A 92 6.30 4.76 -11.63
C LEU A 92 6.83 5.11 -10.24
N MET A 93 7.53 4.20 -9.55
CA MET A 93 8.13 4.47 -8.24
C MET A 93 9.20 5.58 -8.32
N MET A 94 10.02 5.60 -9.37
CA MET A 94 11.00 6.68 -9.57
C MET A 94 10.33 8.05 -9.73
N LYS A 95 9.26 8.12 -10.53
CA LYS A 95 8.48 9.34 -10.72
C LYS A 95 7.75 9.75 -9.44
N ALA A 96 7.12 8.80 -8.75
CA ALA A 96 6.34 9.05 -7.54
C ALA A 96 7.14 9.69 -6.40
N ARG A 97 8.42 9.31 -6.27
CA ARG A 97 9.31 9.89 -5.27
C ARG A 97 9.48 11.41 -5.40
N ASN A 98 9.33 11.96 -6.61
CA ASN A 98 9.49 13.40 -6.85
C ASN A 98 8.38 14.24 -6.21
N TRP A 99 7.22 13.65 -5.94
CA TRP A 99 6.09 14.30 -5.27
C TRP A 99 5.77 13.67 -3.91
N GLY A 100 6.71 12.91 -3.33
CA GLY A 100 6.59 12.31 -1.99
C GLY A 100 5.73 11.04 -1.95
N GLY A 101 5.43 10.45 -3.12
CA GLY A 101 4.65 9.24 -3.26
C GLY A 101 5.41 7.94 -3.04
N THR A 102 4.65 6.88 -2.80
CA THR A 102 5.13 5.50 -2.83
C THR A 102 4.20 4.62 -3.66
N VAL A 103 4.75 3.57 -4.27
CA VAL A 103 4.04 2.66 -5.16
C VAL A 103 4.21 1.24 -4.64
N ASN A 104 3.12 0.49 -4.54
CA ASN A 104 3.15 -0.89 -4.10
C ASN A 104 2.17 -1.75 -4.91
N PHE A 105 2.31 -3.07 -4.84
CA PHE A 105 1.31 -4.01 -5.36
C PHE A 105 0.30 -4.34 -4.28
N VAL A 106 -0.95 -4.51 -4.70
CA VAL A 106 -2.05 -4.91 -3.84
C VAL A 106 -2.82 -6.06 -4.47
N TRP A 107 -3.35 -6.91 -3.61
CA TRP A 107 -4.33 -7.93 -3.92
C TRP A 107 -5.51 -7.79 -2.96
N SER A 108 -6.72 -7.89 -3.48
CA SER A 108 -7.93 -8.05 -2.68
C SER A 108 -9.00 -8.70 -3.56
N PRO A 109 -9.86 -9.56 -3.00
CA PRO A 109 -11.01 -10.09 -3.72
C PRO A 109 -11.98 -9.02 -4.23
N GLU A 110 -12.01 -7.85 -3.57
CA GLU A 110 -12.90 -6.74 -3.90
C GLU A 110 -12.31 -5.76 -4.92
N LEU A 111 -10.99 -5.78 -5.13
CA LEU A 111 -10.32 -4.91 -6.09
C LEU A 111 -10.33 -5.57 -7.46
N ARG A 112 -10.80 -4.83 -8.47
CA ARG A 112 -10.76 -5.28 -9.86
C ARG A 112 -9.35 -5.11 -10.41
N PRO A 113 -8.66 -6.19 -10.81
CA PRO A 113 -7.44 -6.06 -11.59
C PRO A 113 -7.80 -5.88 -13.07
N LEU A 114 -6.82 -5.45 -13.88
CA LEU A 114 -7.03 -5.23 -15.30
C LEU A 114 -7.43 -6.56 -16.00
N PRO A 115 -8.40 -6.57 -16.94
CA PRO A 115 -8.81 -7.79 -17.64
C PRO A 115 -7.65 -8.48 -18.38
N ASP A 116 -6.78 -7.70 -19.02
CA ASP A 116 -5.61 -8.19 -19.78
C ASP A 116 -4.34 -8.27 -18.93
N TYR A 117 -4.49 -8.54 -17.63
CA TYR A 117 -3.36 -8.66 -16.71
C TYR A 117 -2.39 -9.77 -17.13
N THR A 118 -1.12 -9.41 -17.26
CA THR A 118 -0.06 -10.32 -17.73
C THR A 118 0.88 -10.82 -16.62
N GLY A 119 0.61 -10.48 -15.36
CA GLY A 119 1.46 -10.85 -14.22
C GLY A 119 2.11 -9.65 -13.54
N LEU A 120 3.14 -9.91 -12.73
CA LEU A 120 3.90 -8.91 -11.98
C LEU A 120 5.07 -8.30 -12.77
N GLY A 121 5.06 -8.39 -14.11
CA GLY A 121 6.16 -7.93 -14.94
C GLY A 121 7.47 -8.69 -14.70
N GLU A 122 7.39 -10.00 -14.44
CA GLU A 122 8.57 -10.86 -14.22
C GLU A 122 9.06 -11.53 -15.51
N ASP A 123 8.20 -11.56 -16.53
CA ASP A 123 8.45 -12.20 -17.82
C ASP A 123 9.06 -11.21 -18.82
N LYS A 124 10.33 -11.42 -19.17
CA LYS A 124 11.05 -10.62 -20.17
C LYS A 124 10.33 -10.53 -21.53
N ALA A 125 9.52 -11.53 -21.88
CA ALA A 125 8.76 -11.54 -23.11
C ALA A 125 7.57 -10.55 -23.06
N ALA A 126 6.93 -10.40 -21.89
CA ALA A 126 5.87 -9.42 -21.69
C ALA A 126 6.43 -7.97 -21.72
N ASP A 127 7.66 -7.79 -21.20
CA ASP A 127 8.39 -6.51 -21.28
C ASP A 127 8.62 -6.06 -22.71
N ILE A 128 9.01 -6.96 -23.61
CA ILE A 128 9.28 -6.66 -25.03
C ILE A 128 7.99 -6.28 -25.78
N LEU A 129 6.86 -6.87 -25.40
CA LEU A 129 5.56 -6.58 -26.03
C LEU A 129 4.84 -5.38 -25.40
N GLY A 130 5.40 -4.76 -24.35
CA GLY A 130 4.82 -3.59 -23.69
C GLY A 130 3.45 -3.86 -23.06
N ARG A 131 3.17 -5.10 -22.66
CA ARG A 131 1.85 -5.54 -22.17
C ARG A 131 1.67 -5.42 -20.66
N GLU A 132 2.66 -4.88 -19.96
CA GLU A 132 2.55 -4.68 -18.53
C GLU A 132 1.65 -3.48 -18.25
N ALA A 133 0.47 -3.76 -17.67
CA ALA A 133 -0.48 -2.74 -17.27
C ALA A 133 -1.29 -3.18 -16.04
N TYR A 134 -1.73 -2.21 -15.24
CA TYR A 134 -2.47 -2.43 -14.01
C TYR A 134 -3.58 -1.40 -13.84
N THR A 135 -4.69 -1.80 -13.23
CA THR A 135 -5.58 -0.85 -12.55
C THR A 135 -4.90 -0.40 -11.25
N ALA A 136 -5.07 0.85 -10.85
CA ALA A 136 -4.44 1.38 -9.65
C ALA A 136 -5.40 2.11 -8.72
N SER A 137 -5.17 1.99 -7.42
CA SER A 137 -5.82 2.80 -6.39
C SER A 137 -4.84 3.84 -5.86
N VAL A 138 -5.30 5.09 -5.72
CA VAL A 138 -4.48 6.22 -5.28
C VAL A 138 -5.09 6.84 -4.03
N PHE A 139 -4.25 7.02 -3.02
CA PHE A 139 -4.55 7.73 -1.79
C PHE A 139 -3.59 8.91 -1.65
N SER A 140 -4.09 10.08 -1.24
CA SER A 140 -3.28 11.29 -1.08
C SER A 140 -3.70 12.08 0.15
N LEU A 141 -2.74 12.68 0.85
CA LEU A 141 -3.03 13.57 1.98
C LEU A 141 -3.75 14.86 1.57
N SER A 142 -3.61 15.27 0.31
CA SER A 142 -4.36 16.39 -0.27
C SER A 142 -5.82 16.04 -0.52
N HIS A 143 -6.12 14.73 -0.63
CA HIS A 143 -7.46 14.18 -0.82
C HIS A 143 -7.77 13.18 0.29
N ARG A 144 -7.89 13.69 1.54
CA ARG A 144 -7.97 12.86 2.76
C ARG A 144 -9.17 11.90 2.82
N TYR A 145 -10.17 12.08 1.96
CA TYR A 145 -11.43 11.36 2.02
C TYR A 145 -11.76 10.73 0.68
N GLY A 146 -10.97 9.74 0.27
CA GLY A 146 -11.30 8.97 -0.91
C GLY A 146 -10.14 8.19 -1.49
N ARG A 147 -10.48 7.05 -2.09
CA ARG A 147 -9.65 6.32 -3.05
C ARG A 147 -10.02 6.79 -4.45
N LEU A 148 -9.04 7.27 -5.20
CA LEU A 148 -9.17 7.45 -6.65
C LEU A 148 -8.75 6.16 -7.34
N GLU A 149 -9.55 5.70 -8.31
CA GLU A 149 -9.21 4.57 -9.16
C GLU A 149 -8.70 5.08 -10.52
N ILE A 150 -7.54 4.57 -10.95
CA ILE A 150 -7.00 4.75 -12.28
C ILE A 150 -7.25 3.46 -13.05
N PRO A 151 -8.09 3.48 -14.11
CA PRO A 151 -8.47 2.27 -14.83
C PRO A 151 -7.29 1.49 -15.40
N GLU A 152 -6.30 2.21 -15.93
CA GLU A 152 -5.13 1.63 -16.57
C GLU A 152 -3.88 2.49 -16.35
N VAL A 153 -2.82 1.85 -15.87
CA VAL A 153 -1.47 2.37 -15.76
C VAL A 153 -0.57 1.43 -16.55
N SER A 154 0.14 1.96 -17.54
CA SER A 154 1.07 1.24 -18.40
C SER A 154 2.32 2.08 -18.65
N LEU A 155 3.37 1.51 -19.25
CA LEU A 155 4.54 2.31 -19.66
C LEU A 155 4.18 3.34 -20.74
N ALA A 156 3.16 3.06 -21.56
CA ALA A 156 2.73 3.91 -22.67
C ALA A 156 2.04 5.20 -22.19
N ASN A 157 1.31 5.16 -21.08
CA ASN A 157 0.60 6.32 -20.53
C ASN A 157 1.29 6.91 -19.27
N LEU A 158 2.47 6.40 -18.90
CA LEU A 158 3.10 6.70 -17.61
C LEU A 158 3.35 8.20 -17.36
N ASP A 159 3.71 8.95 -18.40
CA ASP A 159 3.96 10.39 -18.28
C ASP A 159 2.68 11.18 -17.99
N GLU A 160 1.57 10.82 -18.63
CA GLU A 160 0.25 11.41 -18.39
C GLU A 160 -0.25 11.06 -16.98
N ILE A 161 -0.06 9.81 -16.55
CA ILE A 161 -0.41 9.36 -15.20
C ILE A 161 0.42 10.11 -14.15
N ASP A 162 1.73 10.29 -14.35
CA ASP A 162 2.58 11.04 -13.41
C ASP A 162 2.15 12.50 -13.28
N GLU A 163 1.84 13.16 -14.39
CA GLU A 163 1.38 14.56 -14.36
C GLU A 163 0.04 14.69 -13.61
N THR A 164 -0.89 13.75 -13.85
CA THR A 164 -2.18 13.70 -13.16
C THR A 164 -2.01 13.47 -11.66
N LEU A 165 -1.20 12.47 -11.27
CA LEU A 165 -0.90 12.18 -9.87
C LEU A 165 -0.21 13.35 -9.18
N ARG A 166 0.73 14.00 -9.85
CA ARG A 166 1.44 15.16 -9.31
C ARG A 166 0.49 16.31 -9.01
N LYS A 167 -0.42 16.64 -9.92
CA LYS A 167 -1.46 17.67 -9.68
C LYS A 167 -2.34 17.30 -8.49
N LEU A 168 -2.76 16.05 -8.40
CA LEU A 168 -3.60 15.54 -7.32
C LEU A 168 -2.90 15.56 -5.96
N VAL A 169 -1.59 15.28 -5.91
CA VAL A 169 -0.82 15.22 -4.67
C VAL A 169 -0.37 16.60 -4.22
N LEU A 170 0.15 17.42 -5.12
CA LEU A 170 0.67 18.74 -4.74
C LEU A 170 -0.46 19.75 -4.51
N GLY A 171 -1.60 19.58 -5.17
CA GLY A 171 -2.74 20.48 -5.10
C GLY A 171 -2.42 21.86 -5.69
N ASN A 172 -3.28 22.35 -6.58
CA ASN A 172 -3.31 23.80 -6.82
C ASN A 172 -3.87 24.47 -5.57
N GLY A 173 -2.99 24.85 -4.64
CA GLY A 173 -3.30 25.81 -3.59
C GLY A 173 -3.62 27.16 -4.20
N SER A 174 -4.86 27.36 -4.64
CA SER A 174 -5.44 28.70 -4.70
C SER A 174 -6.95 28.57 -4.68
N GLY A 175 -7.58 29.17 -3.67
CA GLY A 175 -8.96 29.56 -3.79
C GLY A 175 -9.11 30.39 -5.06
N SER A 176 -9.93 29.90 -5.97
CA SER A 176 -10.64 30.73 -6.92
C SER A 176 -12.01 30.11 -7.08
N SER A 177 -12.98 30.86 -6.60
CA SER A 177 -14.42 30.72 -6.79
C SER A 177 -14.76 30.62 -8.29
N GLY A 178 -14.51 29.43 -8.83
CA GLY A 178 -14.76 29.02 -10.21
C GLY A 178 -14.68 27.49 -10.41
N GLY A 179 -14.26 26.73 -9.40
CA GLY A 179 -14.10 25.26 -9.44
C GLY A 179 -15.40 24.47 -9.23
N GLY A 180 -16.46 24.79 -9.98
CA GLY A 180 -17.79 24.18 -9.80
C GLY A 180 -18.04 22.88 -10.59
N LYS A 181 -17.06 22.30 -11.30
CA LYS A 181 -17.28 21.06 -12.08
C LYS A 181 -16.29 19.94 -11.79
N LEU A 182 -14.98 20.18 -11.89
CA LEU A 182 -13.97 19.14 -11.64
C LEU A 182 -13.96 18.63 -10.19
N ALA A 183 -14.01 19.52 -9.20
CA ALA A 183 -14.04 19.13 -7.78
C ALA A 183 -15.37 18.46 -7.37
N GLN A 184 -16.45 18.68 -8.12
CA GLN A 184 -17.77 18.11 -7.86
C GLN A 184 -17.90 16.70 -8.49
N GLU A 185 -17.31 16.50 -9.67
CA GLU A 185 -17.19 15.17 -10.32
C GLU A 185 -16.15 14.28 -9.61
N GLU A 186 -15.03 14.83 -9.14
CA GLU A 186 -14.04 14.11 -8.33
C GLU A 186 -14.61 13.70 -6.96
N GLY A 187 -15.44 14.53 -6.33
CA GLY A 187 -16.07 14.23 -5.03
C GLY A 187 -17.05 13.05 -5.05
N GLU A 188 -17.74 12.82 -6.17
CA GLU A 188 -18.65 11.67 -6.37
C GLU A 188 -17.94 10.41 -6.88
N ALA A 189 -16.79 10.54 -7.56
CA ALA A 189 -16.01 9.41 -8.07
C ALA A 189 -15.13 8.72 -7.00
N LEU A 190 -14.93 9.36 -5.85
CA LEU A 190 -14.06 8.85 -4.80
C LEU A 190 -14.74 7.75 -3.97
N ASP A 191 -14.07 6.63 -3.83
CA ASP A 191 -14.48 5.56 -2.94
C ASP A 191 -14.11 5.91 -1.49
N ARG A 192 -15.14 6.15 -0.66
CA ARG A 192 -15.01 6.65 0.72
C ARG A 192 -15.02 5.54 1.77
N ARG A 193 -14.97 4.27 1.35
CA ARG A 193 -14.90 3.14 2.27
C ARG A 193 -13.62 3.17 3.10
N LEU A 194 -13.61 2.43 4.20
CA LEU A 194 -12.38 2.21 4.94
C LEU A 194 -11.51 1.20 4.18
N HIS A 195 -10.28 1.59 3.83
CA HIS A 195 -9.33 0.70 3.19
C HIS A 195 -8.26 0.25 4.19
N LEU A 196 -8.18 -1.05 4.43
CA LEU A 196 -7.19 -1.67 5.29
C LEU A 196 -6.26 -2.53 4.44
N TYR A 197 -4.96 -2.23 4.50
CA TYR A 197 -3.96 -2.98 3.75
C TYR A 197 -2.93 -3.59 4.68
N VAL A 198 -2.72 -4.90 4.55
CA VAL A 198 -1.78 -5.65 5.40
C VAL A 198 -0.68 -6.25 4.55
N CYS A 199 0.58 -6.01 4.90
CA CYS A 199 1.69 -6.61 4.20
C CYS A 199 1.79 -8.11 4.55
N THR A 200 1.64 -8.99 3.55
CA THR A 200 1.73 -10.46 3.71
C THR A 200 2.85 -11.09 2.88
N HIS A 201 3.77 -10.25 2.36
CA HIS A 201 4.84 -10.66 1.46
C HIS A 201 5.95 -11.48 2.15
N GLY A 202 5.72 -12.78 2.29
CA GLY A 202 6.60 -13.71 3.01
C GLY A 202 7.95 -14.00 2.34
N SER A 203 8.02 -13.95 1.00
CA SER A 203 9.28 -14.20 0.27
C SER A 203 10.30 -13.07 0.45
N ARG A 204 9.83 -11.85 0.80
CA ARG A 204 10.69 -10.70 1.13
C ARG A 204 11.07 -10.67 2.61
N ASP A 205 10.11 -10.93 3.51
CA ASP A 205 10.33 -11.00 4.95
C ASP A 205 9.35 -12.00 5.57
N CYS A 206 9.85 -13.08 6.19
CA CYS A 206 8.99 -14.13 6.73
C CYS A 206 8.07 -13.64 7.85
N ARG A 207 8.41 -12.57 8.58
CA ARG A 207 7.53 -11.99 9.60
C ARG A 207 6.31 -11.31 8.99
N CYS A 208 6.47 -10.70 7.81
CA CYS A 208 5.34 -10.17 7.05
C CYS A 208 4.42 -11.31 6.61
N GLY A 209 4.98 -12.41 6.11
CA GLY A 209 4.19 -13.59 5.72
C GLY A 209 3.42 -14.21 6.89
N GLU A 210 4.10 -14.52 8.00
CA GLU A 210 3.49 -15.18 9.16
C GLU A 210 2.59 -14.22 9.95
N GLY A 211 3.17 -13.13 10.46
CA GLY A 211 2.50 -12.16 11.32
C GLY A 211 1.47 -11.34 10.55
N GLY A 212 1.84 -10.80 9.39
CA GLY A 212 0.91 -10.08 8.52
C GLY A 212 -0.24 -10.96 8.05
N GLY A 213 0.04 -12.21 7.64
CA GLY A 213 -1.00 -13.16 7.28
C GLY A 213 -1.94 -13.49 8.45
N ALA A 214 -1.43 -13.61 9.68
CA ALA A 214 -2.26 -13.79 10.86
C ALA A 214 -3.18 -12.59 11.12
N VAL A 215 -2.66 -11.37 10.96
CA VAL A 215 -3.43 -10.11 11.09
C VAL A 215 -4.53 -10.03 10.02
N ALA A 216 -4.19 -10.26 8.75
CA ALA A 216 -5.16 -10.23 7.65
C ALA A 216 -6.33 -11.21 7.89
N ARG A 217 -6.02 -12.45 8.29
CA ARG A 217 -7.05 -13.46 8.64
C ARG A 217 -7.88 -13.04 9.86
N ALA A 218 -7.27 -12.42 10.87
CA ALA A 218 -7.99 -11.95 12.06
C ALA A 218 -8.93 -10.80 11.74
N LEU A 219 -8.48 -9.82 10.95
CA LEU A 219 -9.31 -8.71 10.47
C LEU A 219 -10.49 -9.24 9.65
N LYS A 220 -10.25 -10.17 8.72
CA LYS A 220 -11.32 -10.78 7.92
C LYS A 220 -12.41 -11.41 8.80
N ARG A 221 -12.02 -12.24 9.76
CA ARG A 221 -12.97 -12.86 10.71
C ARG A 221 -13.73 -11.83 11.53
N GLU A 222 -13.09 -10.74 11.93
CA GLU A 222 -13.74 -9.68 12.71
C GLU A 222 -14.75 -8.89 11.87
N LEU A 223 -14.43 -8.61 10.59
CA LEU A 223 -15.36 -8.00 9.65
C LEU A 223 -16.59 -8.89 9.44
N GLU A 224 -16.37 -10.19 9.19
CA GLU A 224 -17.45 -11.19 9.04
C GLU A 224 -18.33 -11.25 10.30
N LYS A 225 -17.72 -11.33 11.49
CA LYS A 225 -18.43 -11.37 12.78
C LYS A 225 -19.30 -10.13 13.02
N ARG A 226 -18.86 -8.96 12.54
CA ARG A 226 -19.59 -7.69 12.66
C ARG A 226 -20.59 -7.46 11.53
N GLY A 227 -20.66 -8.36 10.54
CA GLY A 227 -21.48 -8.17 9.34
C GLY A 227 -21.02 -6.99 8.48
N MET A 228 -19.74 -6.58 8.61
CA MET A 228 -19.13 -5.53 7.80
C MET A 228 -18.64 -6.17 6.51
N GLY A 229 -19.20 -5.74 5.38
CA GLY A 229 -18.88 -6.31 4.07
C GLY A 229 -18.05 -5.36 3.22
N ALA A 230 -17.87 -5.75 1.95
CA ALA A 230 -17.20 -4.93 0.95
C ALA A 230 -17.83 -3.54 0.78
N LYS A 231 -19.09 -3.33 1.15
CA LYS A 231 -19.74 -2.01 1.14
C LYS A 231 -19.19 -1.04 2.20
N ASP A 232 -18.60 -1.57 3.27
CA ASP A 232 -18.15 -0.80 4.44
C ASP A 232 -16.62 -0.69 4.48
N VAL A 233 -15.94 -1.82 4.23
CA VAL A 233 -14.48 -1.96 4.37
C VAL A 233 -13.91 -2.76 3.21
N VAL A 234 -12.82 -2.28 2.64
CA VAL A 234 -11.96 -3.04 1.71
C VAL A 234 -10.74 -3.53 2.48
N LEU A 235 -10.58 -4.84 2.58
CA LEU A 235 -9.41 -5.46 3.20
C LEU A 235 -8.53 -6.06 2.09
N GLY A 236 -7.35 -5.49 1.90
CA GLY A 236 -6.37 -5.98 0.95
C GLY A 236 -5.07 -6.42 1.58
N GLU A 237 -4.33 -7.21 0.82
CA GLU A 237 -2.98 -7.62 1.12
C GLU A 237 -2.02 -6.89 0.18
N VAL A 238 -0.89 -6.41 0.70
CA VAL A 238 0.09 -5.63 -0.07
C VAL A 238 1.46 -6.26 -0.06
N ALA A 239 2.27 -5.94 -1.07
CA ALA A 239 3.69 -6.29 -1.05
C ALA A 239 4.43 -5.51 0.05
N HIS A 240 5.71 -5.82 0.21
CA HIS A 240 6.52 -5.29 1.29
C HIS A 240 6.48 -3.76 1.45
N VAL A 241 5.96 -3.28 2.59
CA VAL A 241 5.82 -1.84 2.91
C VAL A 241 7.03 -1.25 3.68
N GLY A 242 8.00 -2.07 4.08
CA GLY A 242 9.07 -1.67 5.00
C GLY A 242 8.64 -1.76 6.48
N GLY A 243 9.44 -1.21 7.39
CA GLY A 243 9.13 -1.20 8.83
C GLY A 243 9.22 -2.55 9.57
N HIS A 244 9.52 -3.65 8.85
CA HIS A 244 9.57 -5.01 9.39
C HIS A 244 10.51 -5.19 10.60
N LYS A 245 11.55 -4.35 10.75
CA LYS A 245 12.45 -4.39 11.91
C LYS A 245 11.76 -4.13 13.25
N TYR A 246 10.51 -3.65 13.22
CA TYR A 246 9.71 -3.29 14.38
C TYR A 246 8.51 -4.22 14.60
N VAL A 247 8.35 -5.22 13.75
CA VAL A 247 7.37 -6.29 13.94
C VAL A 247 8.11 -7.41 14.68
N LEU A 248 7.75 -7.61 15.95
CA LEU A 248 8.35 -8.56 16.89
C LEU A 248 7.92 -9.99 16.59
#